data_AF-A0A0W0TS01-F1
#
_entry.id   AF-A0A0W0TS01-F1
#
_cell.length_a   1.000
_cell.length_b   1.000
_cell.length_c   1.000
_cell.angle_alpha   90.00
_cell.angle_beta   90.00
_cell.angle_gamma   90.00
#
_symmetry.space_group_name_H-M   'P 1'
#
loop_
_entity.id
_entity.type
_entity.pdbx_description
1 polymer ?
#
loop_
_entity_poly.entity_id
_entity_poly.type
_entity_poly.pdbx_seq_one_letter_code
_entity_poly.pdbx_strand_id
1 'polypeptide(L)'
;MIDEEFEQLISAFDSFWNETIVTSYIQIKSYLMQGYTPQAYNGLSNCFTQYANLINQFVAEMKAVFSRHHLNKQQQTRLVNYMNECHETRTADILELKKIESSHRKGHFLPLPTLEEQLSSGQIFPDNPCYLNVHFDDSDNPTPSFSA
;
A
#
# COMPACT_ATOMS: atom_id res chain seq x y z
N MET A 1 -20.94 -30.53 -0.09
CA MET A 1 -21.23 -29.63 1.05
C MET A 1 -22.57 -28.98 0.77
N ILE A 2 -23.45 -28.93 1.76
CA ILE A 2 -24.74 -28.25 1.58
C ILE A 2 -24.54 -26.72 1.62
N ASP A 3 -25.45 -25.96 1.03
CA ASP A 3 -25.27 -24.51 0.86
C ASP A 3 -25.19 -23.77 2.20
N GLU A 4 -25.93 -24.21 3.22
CA GLU A 4 -25.86 -23.61 4.55
C GLU A 4 -24.46 -23.73 5.19
N GLU A 5 -23.83 -24.90 5.08
CA GLU A 5 -22.45 -25.11 5.55
C GLU A 5 -21.45 -24.25 4.77
N PHE A 6 -21.65 -24.10 3.46
CA PHE A 6 -20.82 -23.23 2.62
C PHE A 6 -20.88 -21.77 3.08
N GLU A 7 -22.10 -21.24 3.25
CA GLU A 7 -22.29 -19.84 3.66
C GLU A 7 -21.80 -19.59 5.10
N GLN A 8 -21.92 -20.57 6.00
CA GLN A 8 -21.34 -20.48 7.34
C GLN A 8 -19.81 -20.38 7.29
N LEU A 9 -19.14 -21.16 6.44
CA LEU A 9 -17.69 -21.06 6.26
C LEU A 9 -17.27 -19.72 5.66
N ILE A 10 -17.98 -19.23 4.62
CA ILE A 10 -17.72 -17.91 4.04
C ILE A 10 -17.89 -16.81 5.11
N SER A 11 -18.97 -16.86 5.89
CA SER A 11 -19.22 -15.91 6.97
C SER A 11 -18.11 -15.93 8.02
N ALA A 12 -17.61 -17.11 8.41
CA ALA A 12 -16.50 -17.22 9.34
C ALA A 12 -15.20 -16.60 8.79
N PHE A 13 -14.89 -16.81 7.51
CA PHE A 13 -13.76 -16.15 6.86
C PHE A 13 -13.95 -14.64 6.75
N ASP A 14 -15.18 -14.17 6.50
CA ASP A 14 -15.50 -12.75 6.46
C ASP A 14 -15.34 -12.07 7.83
N SER A 15 -15.81 -12.72 8.90
CA SER A 15 -15.55 -12.26 10.26
C SER A 15 -14.05 -12.19 10.55
N PHE A 16 -13.29 -13.23 10.21
CA PHE A 16 -11.83 -13.21 10.39
C PHE A 16 -11.16 -12.07 9.62
N TRP A 17 -11.57 -11.85 8.36
CA TRP A 17 -11.05 -10.76 7.53
C TRP A 17 -11.28 -9.40 8.19
N ASN A 18 -12.51 -9.12 8.61
CA ASN A 18 -12.88 -7.85 9.23
C ASN A 18 -12.25 -7.65 10.61
N GLU A 19 -12.23 -8.69 11.46
CA GLU A 19 -11.72 -8.56 12.82
C GLU A 19 -10.19 -8.53 12.88
N THR A 20 -9.52 -9.23 11.97
CA THR A 20 -8.07 -9.44 12.04
C THR A 20 -7.31 -8.65 10.98
N ILE A 21 -7.68 -8.83 9.71
CA ILE A 21 -6.93 -8.25 8.58
C ILE A 21 -7.17 -6.73 8.51
N VAL A 22 -8.44 -6.30 8.58
CA VAL A 22 -8.77 -4.86 8.57
C VAL A 22 -8.21 -4.16 9.80
N THR A 23 -8.31 -4.77 10.99
CA THR A 23 -7.70 -4.22 12.22
C THR A 23 -6.19 -4.04 12.08
N SER A 24 -5.48 -5.01 11.50
CA SER A 24 -4.05 -4.91 11.26
C SER A 24 -3.70 -3.79 10.27
N TYR A 25 -4.48 -3.62 9.20
CA TYR A 25 -4.35 -2.47 8.29
C TYR A 25 -4.56 -1.13 9.01
N ILE A 26 -5.58 -1.01 9.86
CA ILE A 26 -5.85 0.21 10.65
C ILE A 26 -4.68 0.53 11.59
N GLN A 27 -4.07 -0.47 12.20
CA GLN A 27 -2.89 -0.29 13.04
C GLN A 27 -1.70 0.27 12.24
N ILE A 28 -1.41 -0.30 11.07
CA ILE A 28 -0.34 0.20 10.18
C ILE A 28 -0.59 1.67 9.82
N LYS A 29 -1.82 1.99 9.39
CA LYS A 29 -2.22 3.34 9.04
C LYS A 29 -2.05 4.31 10.21
N SER A 30 -2.42 3.88 11.43
CA SER A 30 -2.25 4.69 12.65
C SER A 30 -0.78 4.97 12.96
N TYR A 31 0.11 3.98 12.81
CA TYR A 31 1.56 4.17 12.98
C TYR A 31 2.14 5.13 11.95
N LEU A 32 1.73 5.02 10.68
CA LEU A 32 2.17 5.94 9.64
C LEU A 32 1.77 7.38 9.96
N MET A 33 0.57 7.59 10.51
CA MET A 33 0.07 8.93 10.83
C MET A 33 0.72 9.57 12.07
N GLN A 34 1.34 8.78 12.95
CA GLN A 34 2.02 9.29 14.16
C GLN A 34 3.41 9.91 13.87
N GLY A 35 3.92 9.79 12.65
CA GLY A 35 5.22 10.33 12.24
C GLY A 35 6.42 9.42 12.55
N TYR A 36 7.56 9.68 11.91
CA TYR A 36 8.74 8.81 11.97
C TYR A 36 9.58 9.04 13.23
N THR A 37 9.23 8.34 14.31
CA THR A 37 10.17 8.08 15.42
C THR A 37 10.84 6.72 15.21
N PRO A 38 12.05 6.47 15.76
CA PRO A 38 12.70 5.15 15.67
C PRO A 38 11.84 4.00 16.22
N GLN A 39 11.08 4.27 17.28
CA GLN A 39 10.13 3.32 17.87
C GLN A 39 8.93 3.07 16.94
N ALA A 40 8.40 4.12 16.31
CA ALA A 40 7.35 3.99 15.30
C ALA A 40 7.83 3.20 14.07
N TYR A 41 9.08 3.36 13.64
CA TYR A 41 9.63 2.61 12.49
C TYR A 41 9.73 1.10 12.76
N ASN A 42 10.25 0.71 13.92
CA ASN A 42 10.33 -0.71 14.30
C ASN A 42 8.94 -1.32 14.50
N GLY A 43 8.01 -0.58 15.13
CA GLY A 43 6.61 -0.99 15.26
C GLY A 43 5.93 -1.18 13.91
N LEU A 44 6.13 -0.22 13.00
CA LEU A 44 5.58 -0.24 11.65
C LEU A 44 6.08 -1.44 10.83
N SER A 45 7.39 -1.71 10.84
CA SER A 45 7.98 -2.85 10.13
C SER A 45 7.41 -4.19 10.64
N ASN A 46 7.22 -4.32 11.95
CA ASN A 46 6.58 -5.50 12.54
C ASN A 46 5.12 -5.62 12.11
N CYS A 47 4.35 -4.52 12.13
CA CYS A 47 2.96 -4.52 11.69
C CYS A 47 2.81 -4.91 10.21
N PHE A 48 3.68 -4.41 9.31
CA PHE A 48 3.66 -4.82 7.89
C PHE A 48 3.95 -6.30 7.71
N THR A 49 4.94 -6.83 8.44
CA THR A 49 5.29 -8.25 8.40
C THR A 49 4.13 -9.11 8.90
N GLN A 50 3.50 -8.71 10.00
CA GLN A 50 2.32 -9.38 10.55
C GLN A 50 1.14 -9.36 9.58
N TYR A 51 0.82 -8.20 9.00
CA TYR A 51 -0.25 -8.08 8.01
C TYR A 51 -0.03 -9.00 6.80
N ALA A 52 1.19 -9.03 6.25
CA ALA A 52 1.52 -9.93 5.15
C ALA A 52 1.36 -11.42 5.53
N ASN A 53 1.79 -11.80 6.73
CA ASN A 53 1.64 -13.16 7.23
C ASN A 53 0.17 -13.54 7.44
N LEU A 54 -0.65 -12.64 7.99
CA LEU A 54 -2.09 -12.85 8.19
C LEU A 54 -2.82 -13.09 6.87
N ILE A 55 -2.52 -12.30 5.83
CA ILE A 55 -3.05 -12.53 4.48
C ILE A 55 -2.65 -13.91 3.95
N ASN A 56 -1.36 -14.26 4.05
CA ASN A 56 -0.87 -15.54 3.54
C ASN A 56 -1.52 -16.72 4.26
N GLN A 57 -1.69 -16.62 5.58
CA GLN A 57 -2.38 -17.62 6.39
C GLN A 57 -3.85 -17.72 6.03
N PHE A 58 -4.56 -16.60 5.87
CA PHE A 58 -5.96 -16.56 5.44
C PHE A 58 -6.16 -17.29 4.11
N VAL A 59 -5.35 -16.97 3.11
CA VAL A 59 -5.42 -17.60 1.78
C VAL A 59 -5.10 -19.10 1.85
N ALA A 60 -4.10 -19.48 2.63
CA ALA A 60 -3.71 -20.88 2.79
C ALA A 60 -4.83 -21.69 3.49
N GLU A 61 -5.39 -21.14 4.57
CA GLU A 61 -6.45 -21.78 5.34
C GLU A 61 -7.72 -21.92 4.51
N MET A 62 -8.12 -20.88 3.78
CA MET A 62 -9.29 -20.94 2.93
C MET A 62 -9.16 -22.01 1.84
N LYS A 63 -7.99 -22.07 1.17
CA LYS A 63 -7.70 -23.15 0.21
C LYS A 63 -7.73 -24.52 0.88
N ALA A 64 -7.13 -24.66 2.05
CA ALA A 64 -7.09 -25.93 2.78
C ALA A 64 -8.49 -26.41 3.17
N VAL A 65 -9.33 -25.53 3.72
CA VAL A 65 -10.72 -25.83 4.09
C VAL A 65 -11.51 -26.27 2.87
N PHE A 66 -11.61 -25.42 1.85
CA PHE A 66 -12.48 -25.71 0.70
C PHE A 66 -11.96 -26.85 -0.19
N SER A 67 -10.66 -27.16 -0.18
CA SER A 67 -10.11 -28.33 -0.90
C SER A 67 -10.63 -29.68 -0.40
N ARG A 68 -11.09 -29.73 0.86
CA ARG A 68 -11.64 -30.95 1.48
C ARG A 68 -13.10 -31.20 1.12
N HIS A 69 -13.75 -30.24 0.47
CA HIS A 69 -15.17 -30.30 0.15
C HIS A 69 -15.39 -30.40 -1.36
N HIS A 70 -16.36 -31.22 -1.76
CA HIS A 70 -16.85 -31.20 -3.12
C HIS A 70 -17.84 -30.04 -3.29
N LEU A 71 -17.40 -28.98 -3.96
CA LEU A 71 -18.17 -27.77 -4.23
C LEU A 71 -18.94 -27.89 -5.54
N ASN A 72 -20.21 -27.49 -5.53
CA ASN A 72 -20.97 -27.34 -6.76
C ASN A 72 -20.49 -26.10 -7.55
N LYS A 73 -20.93 -25.95 -8.82
CA LYS A 73 -20.48 -24.86 -9.70
C LYS A 73 -20.80 -23.47 -9.15
N GLN A 74 -21.95 -23.31 -8.49
CA GLN A 74 -22.36 -22.04 -7.91
C GLN A 74 -21.46 -21.68 -6.72
N GLN A 75 -21.21 -22.62 -5.80
CA GLN A 75 -20.31 -22.47 -4.66
C GLN A 75 -18.88 -22.15 -5.10
N GLN A 76 -18.37 -22.83 -6.13
CA GLN A 76 -17.05 -22.53 -6.72
C GLN A 76 -16.97 -21.09 -7.24
N THR A 77 -18.01 -20.65 -7.96
CA THR A 77 -18.07 -19.28 -8.50
C THR A 77 -18.12 -18.26 -7.37
N ARG A 78 -18.93 -18.52 -6.33
CA ARG A 78 -19.05 -17.64 -5.16
C ARG A 78 -17.72 -17.53 -4.39
N LEU A 79 -17.02 -18.64 -4.18
CA LEU A 79 -15.71 -18.67 -3.53
C LEU A 79 -14.66 -17.89 -4.32
N VAL A 80 -14.63 -18.06 -5.65
CA VAL A 80 -13.70 -17.30 -6.52
C VAL A 80 -13.98 -15.81 -6.44
N ASN A 81 -15.25 -15.39 -6.52
CA ASN A 81 -15.62 -13.99 -6.42
C ASN A 81 -15.21 -13.41 -5.07
N TYR A 82 -15.48 -14.12 -3.97
CA TYR A 82 -15.08 -13.69 -2.63
C TYR A 82 -13.55 -13.53 -2.51
N MET A 83 -12.78 -14.49 -3.02
CA MET A 83 -11.32 -14.40 -3.02
C MET A 83 -10.79 -13.23 -3.87
N ASN A 84 -11.47 -12.88 -4.96
CA ASN A 84 -11.13 -11.72 -5.78
C ASN A 84 -11.43 -10.42 -5.03
N GLU A 85 -12.58 -10.31 -4.35
CA GLU A 85 -12.95 -9.15 -3.53
C GLU A 85 -11.90 -8.89 -2.42
N CYS A 86 -11.46 -9.96 -1.72
CA CYS A 86 -10.38 -9.88 -0.74
C CYS A 86 -9.06 -9.40 -1.37
N HIS A 87 -8.72 -9.92 -2.56
CA HIS A 87 -7.50 -9.53 -3.27
C HIS A 87 -7.53 -8.06 -3.71
N GLU A 88 -8.66 -7.59 -4.22
CA GLU A 88 -8.87 -6.19 -4.62
C GLU A 88 -8.75 -5.26 -3.42
N THR A 89 -9.40 -5.60 -2.30
CA THR A 89 -9.32 -4.84 -1.04
C THR A 89 -7.87 -4.72 -0.55
N ARG A 90 -7.13 -5.84 -0.50
CA ARG A 90 -5.71 -5.84 -0.14
C ARG A 90 -4.87 -4.98 -1.09
N THR A 91 -5.17 -5.03 -2.39
CA THR A 91 -4.43 -4.25 -3.39
C THR A 91 -4.64 -2.75 -3.15
N ALA A 92 -5.87 -2.34 -2.87
CA ALA A 92 -6.21 -0.97 -2.49
C ALA A 92 -5.49 -0.55 -1.20
N ASP A 93 -5.50 -1.39 -0.16
CA ASP A 93 -4.79 -1.14 1.11
C ASP A 93 -3.30 -0.87 0.86
N ILE A 94 -2.62 -1.73 0.09
CA ILE A 94 -1.19 -1.59 -0.21
C ILE A 94 -0.90 -0.29 -0.95
N LEU A 95 -1.75 0.09 -1.92
CA LEU A 95 -1.58 1.32 -2.68
C LEU A 95 -1.75 2.55 -1.79
N GLU A 96 -2.75 2.54 -0.91
CA GLU A 96 -2.98 3.63 0.04
C GLU A 96 -1.82 3.76 1.04
N LEU A 97 -1.37 2.67 1.64
CA LEU A 97 -0.27 2.68 2.60
C LEU A 97 1.02 3.21 1.96
N LYS A 98 1.34 2.79 0.72
CA LYS A 98 2.48 3.34 -0.04
C LYS A 98 2.33 4.84 -0.29
N LYS A 99 1.12 5.32 -0.59
CA LYS A 99 0.86 6.75 -0.81
C LYS A 99 1.09 7.55 0.48
N ILE A 100 0.59 7.06 1.61
CA ILE A 100 0.80 7.68 2.93
C ILE A 100 2.30 7.73 3.24
N GLU A 101 3.00 6.60 3.15
CA GLU A 101 4.44 6.50 3.39
C GLU A 101 5.23 7.49 2.52
N SER A 102 4.93 7.54 1.22
CA SER A 102 5.60 8.47 0.29
C SER A 102 5.39 9.94 0.64
N SER A 103 4.21 10.29 1.17
CA SER A 103 3.87 11.66 1.57
C SER A 103 4.67 12.07 2.81
N HIS A 104 4.86 11.17 3.76
CA HIS A 104 5.71 11.43 4.92
C HIS A 104 7.19 11.53 4.56
N ARG A 105 7.69 10.69 3.64
CA ARG A 105 9.08 10.83 3.14
C ARG A 105 9.32 12.17 2.44
N LYS A 106 8.34 12.68 1.68
CA LYS A 106 8.39 14.04 1.10
C LYS A 106 8.34 15.14 2.17
N GLY A 107 7.75 14.90 3.35
CA GLY A 107 7.84 15.82 4.49
C GLY A 107 9.21 15.82 5.18
N HIS A 108 9.99 14.74 5.00
CA HIS A 108 11.37 14.59 5.47
C HIS A 108 12.37 14.78 4.32
N PHE A 109 12.28 15.91 3.61
CA PHE A 109 13.44 16.38 2.85
C PHE A 109 14.60 16.47 3.84
N LEU A 110 15.62 15.63 3.66
CA LEU A 110 16.94 15.94 4.19
C LEU A 110 17.24 17.38 3.75
N PRO A 111 17.81 18.24 4.63
CA PRO A 111 18.24 19.55 4.19
C PRO A 111 19.07 19.36 2.93
N LEU A 112 18.80 20.17 1.90
CA LEU A 112 19.65 20.17 0.71
C LEU A 112 21.10 20.27 1.20
N PRO A 113 22.00 19.36 0.79
CA PRO A 113 23.39 19.45 1.20
C PRO A 113 23.89 20.86 0.87
N THR A 114 24.62 21.44 1.81
CA THR A 114 25.16 22.79 1.63
C THR A 114 26.05 22.82 0.39
N LEU A 115 26.24 24.01 -0.20
CA LEU A 115 27.10 24.17 -1.38
C LEU A 115 28.49 23.57 -1.15
N GLU A 116 29.04 23.68 0.06
CA GLU A 116 30.32 23.07 0.47
C GLU A 116 30.30 21.53 0.46
N GLU A 117 29.20 20.91 0.88
CA GLU A 117 29.00 19.45 0.87
C GLU A 117 28.78 18.90 -0.56
N GLN A 118 28.13 19.68 -1.43
CA GLN A 118 27.95 19.35 -2.85
C GLN A 118 29.28 19.46 -3.62
N LEU A 119 30.07 20.50 -3.36
CA LEU A 119 31.37 20.72 -3.97
C LEU A 119 32.40 19.65 -3.56
N SER A 120 32.35 19.18 -2.32
CA SER A 120 33.25 18.13 -1.81
C SER A 120 32.88 16.71 -2.25
N SER A 121 31.61 16.44 -2.56
CA SER A 121 31.13 15.12 -3.01
C SER A 121 31.13 14.93 -4.53
N GLY A 122 31.35 16.00 -5.31
CA GLY A 122 31.34 15.96 -6.78
C GLY A 122 29.96 15.68 -7.40
N GLN A 123 28.89 15.66 -6.59
CA GLN A 123 27.50 15.53 -7.04
C GLN A 123 26.80 16.87 -6.88
N ILE A 124 26.62 17.58 -8.00
CA ILE A 124 25.75 18.76 -8.06
C ILE A 124 24.30 18.26 -8.21
N PHE A 125 23.52 18.34 -7.14
CA PHE A 125 22.07 18.22 -7.27
C PHE A 125 21.54 19.54 -7.85
N PRO A 126 20.62 19.52 -8.83
CA PRO A 126 20.07 20.75 -9.38
C PRO A 126 19.23 21.45 -8.30
N ASP A 127 19.64 22.67 -7.94
CA ASP A 127 19.03 23.52 -6.90
C ASP A 127 17.66 24.09 -7.33
N ASN A 128 16.60 23.27 -7.45
CA ASN A 128 15.20 23.65 -7.13
C ASN A 128 14.16 22.57 -7.58
N PRO A 129 12.98 22.50 -6.93
CA PRO A 129 12.05 21.37 -6.97
C PRO A 129 10.97 21.41 -8.08
N CYS A 130 11.12 22.19 -9.15
CA CYS A 130 10.01 22.45 -10.11
C CYS A 130 10.20 21.95 -11.56
N TYR A 131 11.27 21.21 -11.88
CA TYR A 131 11.67 20.96 -13.29
C TYR A 131 10.98 19.79 -14.01
N LEU A 132 9.70 19.52 -13.76
CA LEU A 132 8.89 18.65 -14.63
C LEU A 132 7.52 19.26 -14.95
N ASN A 133 7.47 20.57 -15.21
CA ASN A 133 6.41 21.14 -16.03
C ASN A 133 7.05 22.03 -17.10
N VAL A 134 7.70 21.38 -18.07
CA VAL A 134 7.93 22.00 -19.37
C VAL A 134 6.98 21.30 -20.33
N HIS A 135 5.89 21.99 -20.68
CA HIS A 135 5.15 21.68 -21.88
C HIS A 135 6.05 22.04 -23.06
N PHE A 136 6.43 21.03 -23.84
CA PHE A 136 6.99 21.26 -25.16
C PHE A 136 5.80 21.53 -26.09
N ASP A 137 5.43 22.81 -26.23
CA ASP A 137 4.75 23.23 -27.44
C ASP A 137 5.82 23.71 -28.42
N ASP A 138 6.00 22.91 -29.47
CA ASP A 138 6.80 23.22 -30.63
C ASP A 138 6.24 24.48 -31.31
N SER A 139 6.86 25.63 -31.11
CA SER A 139 6.84 26.72 -32.11
C SER A 139 7.95 27.75 -31.88
N ASP A 140 8.65 28.06 -32.96
CA ASP A 140 9.82 28.91 -33.08
C ASP A 140 9.59 30.36 -32.59
N ASN A 141 10.10 30.73 -31.40
CA ASN A 141 10.68 32.07 -31.16
C ASN A 141 11.36 32.18 -29.77
N PRO A 142 12.64 32.55 -29.67
CA PRO A 142 13.35 32.64 -28.39
C PRO A 142 13.33 34.07 -27.84
N THR A 143 12.24 34.48 -27.19
CA THR A 143 12.31 35.61 -26.26
C THR A 143 11.31 35.44 -25.12
N PRO A 144 11.74 35.03 -23.92
CA PRO A 144 10.88 35.11 -22.75
C PRO A 144 10.80 36.58 -22.30
N SER A 145 9.61 37.18 -22.36
CA SER A 145 9.32 38.41 -21.62
C SER A 145 8.76 38.06 -20.24
N PHE A 146 9.22 38.78 -19.22
CA PHE A 146 8.69 38.69 -17.86
C PHE A 146 7.91 39.98 -17.58
N SER A 147 6.63 39.85 -17.24
CA SER A 147 5.84 40.95 -16.68
C SER A 147 5.95 40.94 -15.16
N ALA A 148 6.13 42.13 -14.59
CA ALA A 148 6.33 42.41 -13.16
C ALA A 148 5.07 42.15 -12.30
#